data_AF-A0A2G9RAN2-F1
#
_entry.id   AF-A0A2G9RAN2-F1
#
_cell.length_a   1.000
_cell.length_b   1.000
_cell.length_c   1.000
_cell.angle_alpha   90.00
_cell.angle_beta   90.00
_cell.angle_gamma   90.00
#
_symmetry.space_group_name_H-M   'P 1'
#
loop_
_entity.id
_entity.type
_entity.pdbx_description
1 polymer ?
#
loop_
_entity_poly.entity_id
_entity_poly.type
_entity_poly.pdbx_seq_one_letter_code
_entity_poly.pdbx_strand_id
1 'polypeptide(L)'
;LAGGTLLGVGIWVSVDSNSFLKIFGTLGSGTDSIASQFVNVGYFLIAIGALLVILGFLGCCGAQKESKCLLIMAESFLTSVLTPVLKNEYGSNQAVTSSWNNTMNDLKCCGLTNYTDFNNSYYVKQNNGNYPPLCCNSTTTPCTQSAAAISGIN
;
A
#
# COMPACT_ATOMS: atom_id res chain seq x y z
N LEU A 1 -15.37 -3.92 0.68
CA LEU A 1 -15.44 -5.39 0.49
C LEU A 1 -14.17 -6.08 0.96
N ALA A 2 -12.99 -5.77 0.41
CA ALA A 2 -11.71 -6.38 0.83
C ALA A 2 -11.37 -6.24 2.33
N GLY A 3 -11.64 -5.08 2.94
CA GLY A 3 -11.44 -4.90 4.40
C GLY A 3 -12.34 -5.81 5.24
N GLY A 4 -13.59 -6.01 4.81
CA GLY A 4 -14.56 -6.87 5.50
C GLY A 4 -14.19 -8.35 5.42
N THR A 5 -13.67 -8.80 4.28
CA THR A 5 -13.14 -10.18 4.14
C THR A 5 -11.92 -10.39 5.03
N LEU A 6 -10.98 -9.43 5.09
CA LEU A 6 -9.81 -9.51 5.96
C LEU A 6 -10.18 -9.52 7.44
N LEU A 7 -11.12 -8.68 7.85
CA LEU A 7 -11.63 -8.65 9.23
C LEU A 7 -12.33 -9.97 9.59
N GLY A 8 -13.15 -10.51 8.68
CA GLY A 8 -13.79 -11.81 8.86
C GLY A 8 -12.79 -12.96 9.02
N VAL A 9 -11.75 -13.00 8.17
CA VAL A 9 -10.67 -13.99 8.26
C VAL A 9 -9.88 -13.80 9.55
N GLY A 10 -9.55 -12.56 9.94
CA GLY A 10 -8.86 -12.26 11.19
C GLY A 10 -9.64 -12.74 12.43
N ILE A 11 -10.95 -12.47 12.49
CA ILE A 11 -11.83 -12.96 13.55
C ILE A 11 -11.88 -14.48 13.55
N TRP A 12 -12.03 -15.12 12.39
CA TRP A 12 -12.01 -16.58 12.29
C TRP A 12 -10.72 -17.15 12.88
N VAL A 13 -9.55 -16.66 12.43
CA VAL A 13 -8.24 -17.12 12.92
C VAL A 13 -8.08 -16.91 14.43
N SER A 14 -8.60 -15.81 14.98
CA SER A 14 -8.53 -15.52 16.41
C SER A 14 -9.47 -16.40 17.26
N VAL A 15 -10.65 -16.75 16.73
CA VAL A 15 -11.66 -17.55 17.46
C VAL A 15 -11.44 -19.05 17.33
N ASP A 16 -11.05 -19.51 16.14
CA ASP A 16 -10.82 -20.93 15.83
C ASP A 16 -9.56 -21.12 14.98
N SER A 17 -8.41 -20.88 15.60
CA SER A 17 -7.08 -21.06 15.00
C SER A 17 -6.79 -22.50 14.61
N ASN A 18 -7.35 -23.48 15.32
CA ASN A 18 -7.11 -24.90 15.08
C ASN A 18 -7.75 -25.39 13.76
N SER A 19 -8.97 -24.97 13.46
CA SER A 19 -9.61 -25.30 12.17
C SER A 19 -8.91 -24.61 11.00
N PHE A 20 -8.44 -23.38 11.20
CA PHE A 20 -7.65 -22.67 10.20
C PHE A 20 -6.33 -23.40 9.91
N LEU A 21 -5.60 -23.83 10.95
CA LEU A 21 -4.35 -24.59 10.81
C LEU A 21 -4.56 -25.97 10.17
N LYS A 22 -5.71 -26.61 10.32
CA LYS A 22 -5.97 -27.88 9.60
C LYS A 22 -6.16 -27.70 8.10
N ILE A 23 -6.66 -26.54 7.66
CA ILE A 23 -6.88 -26.23 6.24
C ILE A 23 -5.57 -25.78 5.58
N PHE A 24 -4.75 -24.98 6.27
CA PHE A 24 -3.54 -24.38 5.71
C PHE A 24 -2.21 -24.99 6.21
N GLY A 25 -2.20 -25.60 7.39
CA GLY A 25 -1.01 -26.19 8.03
C GLY A 25 -0.58 -27.54 7.44
N THR A 26 -1.40 -28.19 6.61
CA THR A 26 -0.96 -29.35 5.81
C THR A 26 0.09 -28.98 4.75
N LEU A 27 0.34 -27.68 4.51
CA LEU A 27 1.41 -27.18 3.63
C LEU A 27 2.72 -26.85 4.38
N GLY A 28 2.77 -26.97 5.72
CA GLY A 28 3.94 -26.57 6.53
C GLY A 28 4.17 -27.49 7.73
N SER A 29 5.13 -28.39 7.58
CA SER A 29 5.55 -29.36 8.60
C SER A 29 6.03 -28.69 9.90
N GLY A 30 5.39 -28.99 11.03
CA GLY A 30 5.93 -28.78 12.39
C GLY A 30 5.17 -27.75 13.23
N THR A 31 4.16 -28.18 13.98
CA THR A 31 3.19 -27.28 14.63
C THR A 31 2.87 -27.63 16.07
N ASP A 32 3.82 -27.49 17.00
CA ASP A 32 3.54 -27.49 18.44
C ASP A 32 3.92 -26.16 19.13
N SER A 33 4.71 -25.30 18.48
CA SER A 33 5.18 -24.01 19.04
C SER A 33 4.56 -22.76 18.38
N ILE A 34 3.67 -22.92 17.40
CA ILE A 34 3.17 -21.83 16.54
C ILE A 34 1.83 -21.21 16.99
N ALA A 35 1.07 -21.85 17.88
CA ALA A 35 -0.29 -21.41 18.22
C ALA A 35 -0.33 -19.97 18.80
N SER A 36 0.69 -19.57 19.57
CA SER A 36 0.82 -18.21 20.11
C SER A 36 1.16 -17.15 19.04
N GLN A 37 1.81 -17.55 17.94
CA GLN A 37 2.12 -16.66 16.81
C GLN A 37 0.88 -16.39 15.95
N PHE A 38 0.00 -17.36 15.76
CA PHE A 38 -1.20 -17.20 14.93
C PHE A 38 -2.26 -16.29 15.55
N VAL A 39 -2.39 -16.26 16.87
CA VAL A 39 -3.27 -15.30 17.57
C VAL A 39 -2.80 -13.86 17.32
N ASN A 40 -1.49 -13.64 17.32
CA ASN A 40 -0.90 -12.35 16.99
C ASN A 40 -1.18 -11.95 15.53
N VAL A 41 -1.02 -12.89 14.59
CA VAL A 41 -1.37 -12.70 13.16
C VAL A 41 -2.87 -12.38 12.99
N GLY A 42 -3.75 -13.07 13.72
CA GLY A 42 -5.18 -12.79 13.74
C GLY A 42 -5.48 -11.35 14.17
N TYR A 43 -4.86 -10.86 15.26
CA TYR A 43 -5.00 -9.47 15.69
C TYR A 43 -4.47 -8.46 14.68
N PHE A 44 -3.35 -8.73 14.00
CA PHE A 44 -2.87 -7.89 12.90
C PHE A 44 -3.89 -7.82 11.74
N LEU A 45 -4.48 -8.96 11.34
CA LEU A 45 -5.49 -9.02 10.29
C LEU A 45 -6.77 -8.28 10.68
N ILE A 46 -7.20 -8.38 11.95
CA ILE A 46 -8.34 -7.63 12.48
C ILE A 46 -8.06 -6.13 12.45
N ALA A 47 -6.87 -5.70 12.91
CA ALA A 47 -6.49 -4.29 12.94
C ALA A 47 -6.45 -3.67 11.53
N ILE A 48 -5.77 -4.34 10.58
CA ILE A 48 -5.70 -3.90 9.18
C ILE A 48 -7.09 -3.96 8.53
N GLY A 49 -7.85 -5.03 8.77
CA GLY A 49 -9.20 -5.19 8.24
C GLY A 49 -10.15 -4.10 8.71
N ALA A 50 -10.18 -3.80 10.01
CA ALA A 50 -11.01 -2.73 10.58
C ALA A 50 -10.65 -1.36 10.00
N LEU A 51 -9.35 -1.06 9.90
CA LEU A 51 -8.84 0.16 9.30
C LEU A 51 -9.28 0.31 7.84
N LEU A 52 -9.18 -0.76 7.03
CA LEU A 52 -9.63 -0.74 5.64
C LEU A 52 -11.16 -0.59 5.50
N VAL A 53 -11.94 -1.14 6.44
CA VAL A 53 -13.41 -0.95 6.47
C VAL A 53 -13.75 0.50 6.79
N ILE A 54 -13.08 1.10 7.78
CA ILE A 54 -13.29 2.51 8.15
C ILE A 54 -12.92 3.42 6.97
N LEU A 55 -11.77 3.21 6.35
CA LEU A 55 -11.35 3.99 5.17
C LEU A 55 -12.30 3.82 3.99
N GLY A 56 -12.79 2.60 3.75
CA GLY A 56 -13.75 2.35 2.68
C GLY A 56 -15.10 3.03 2.93
N PHE A 57 -15.59 3.01 4.17
CA PHE A 57 -16.82 3.72 4.56
C PHE A 57 -16.66 5.23 4.41
N LEU A 58 -15.55 5.78 4.92
CA LEU A 58 -15.24 7.19 4.77
C LEU A 58 -15.12 7.56 3.29
N GLY A 59 -14.34 6.86 2.48
CA GLY A 59 -14.24 7.13 1.05
C GLY A 59 -15.60 7.11 0.33
N CYS A 60 -16.44 6.12 0.61
CA CYS A 60 -17.77 5.99 0.00
C CYS A 60 -18.71 7.12 0.43
N CYS A 61 -18.80 7.41 1.73
CA CYS A 61 -19.61 8.52 2.25
C CYS A 61 -19.07 9.89 1.80
N GLY A 62 -17.76 10.04 1.64
CA GLY A 62 -17.10 11.25 1.18
C GLY A 62 -17.44 11.57 -0.26
N ALA A 63 -17.43 10.56 -1.13
CA ALA A 63 -17.83 10.68 -2.53
C ALA A 63 -19.32 11.01 -2.68
N GLN A 64 -20.20 10.35 -1.91
CA GLN A 64 -21.65 10.57 -1.99
C GLN A 64 -22.08 11.93 -1.42
N LYS A 65 -21.35 12.47 -0.43
CA LYS A 65 -21.73 13.71 0.28
C LYS A 65 -20.97 14.94 -0.22
N GLU A 66 -20.19 14.82 -1.31
CA GLU A 66 -19.27 15.86 -1.84
C GLU A 66 -18.45 16.57 -0.74
N SER A 67 -18.15 15.86 0.35
CA SER A 67 -17.58 16.48 1.54
C SER A 67 -16.05 16.52 1.42
N LYS A 68 -15.54 17.70 1.05
CA LYS A 68 -14.09 17.96 0.89
C LYS A 68 -13.27 17.55 2.11
N CYS A 69 -13.75 17.82 3.33
CA CYS A 69 -13.04 17.45 4.56
C CYS A 69 -12.83 15.94 4.68
N LEU A 70 -13.81 15.15 4.29
CA LEU A 70 -13.76 13.70 4.48
C LEU A 70 -12.88 13.01 3.42
N LEU A 71 -12.81 13.60 2.22
CA LEU A 71 -11.85 13.23 1.19
C LEU A 71 -10.41 13.57 1.63
N ILE A 72 -10.17 14.76 2.18
CA ILE A 72 -8.84 15.18 2.68
C ILE A 72 -8.36 14.28 3.83
N MET A 73 -9.26 13.87 4.73
CA MET A 73 -8.89 12.94 5.80
C MET A 73 -8.48 11.56 5.25
N ALA A 74 -9.18 11.05 4.23
CA ALA A 74 -8.85 9.78 3.61
C ALA A 74 -7.50 9.86 2.87
N GLU A 75 -7.25 10.94 2.14
CA GLU A 75 -5.98 11.20 1.47
C GLU A 75 -4.82 11.28 2.48
N SER A 76 -4.96 12.09 3.52
CA SER A 76 -3.92 12.27 4.55
C SER A 76 -3.55 10.95 5.23
N PHE A 77 -4.56 10.14 5.53
CA PHE A 77 -4.37 8.83 6.13
C PHE A 77 -3.64 7.87 5.16
N LEU A 78 -4.10 7.83 3.90
CA LEU A 78 -3.51 6.99 2.86
C LEU A 78 -2.02 7.33 2.65
N THR A 79 -1.71 8.62 2.56
CA THR A 79 -0.33 9.10 2.41
C THR A 79 0.53 8.71 3.61
N SER A 80 0.02 8.80 4.83
CA SER A 80 0.77 8.39 6.04
C SER A 80 1.15 6.91 6.03
N VAL A 81 0.24 6.04 5.58
CA VAL A 81 0.47 4.58 5.52
C VAL A 81 1.35 4.19 4.32
N LEU A 82 1.12 4.78 3.15
CA LEU A 82 1.80 4.37 1.91
C LEU A 82 3.17 5.02 1.71
N THR A 83 3.44 6.21 2.26
CA THR A 83 4.74 6.88 2.13
C THR A 83 5.93 5.99 2.54
N PRO A 84 5.93 5.32 3.71
CA PRO A 84 7.06 4.45 4.07
C PRO A 84 7.21 3.26 3.12
N VAL A 85 6.10 2.70 2.64
CA VAL A 85 6.13 1.59 1.67
C VAL A 85 6.72 2.05 0.36
N LEU A 86 6.24 3.18 -0.18
CA LEU A 86 6.77 3.77 -1.41
C LEU A 86 8.28 4.03 -1.29
N LYS A 87 8.72 4.64 -0.18
CA LYS A 87 10.13 5.00 0.00
C LYS A 87 11.06 3.81 0.16
N ASN A 88 10.63 2.75 0.81
CA ASN A 88 11.50 1.64 1.15
C ASN A 88 11.40 0.47 0.16
N GLU A 89 10.22 0.23 -0.41
CA GLU A 89 9.95 -0.98 -1.19
C GLU A 89 9.94 -0.72 -2.70
N TYR A 90 9.61 0.48 -3.17
CA TYR A 90 9.61 0.79 -4.59
C TYR A 90 11.05 0.71 -5.15
N GLY A 91 11.26 -0.11 -6.17
CA GLY A 91 12.57 -0.47 -6.72
C GLY A 91 13.27 -1.63 -6.01
N SER A 92 12.88 -1.97 -4.78
CA SER A 92 13.45 -3.10 -4.03
C SER A 92 12.61 -4.36 -4.23
N ASN A 93 11.29 -4.23 -4.04
CA ASN A 93 10.33 -5.31 -4.18
C ASN A 93 9.64 -5.25 -5.56
N GLN A 94 9.78 -6.29 -6.37
CA GLN A 94 9.23 -6.33 -7.72
C GLN A 94 7.70 -6.27 -7.74
N ALA A 95 7.02 -6.91 -6.78
CA ALA A 95 5.56 -6.91 -6.72
C ALA A 95 5.00 -5.51 -6.39
N VAL A 96 5.62 -4.83 -5.42
CA VAL A 96 5.28 -3.44 -5.08
C VAL A 96 5.58 -2.51 -6.25
N THR A 97 6.76 -2.64 -6.86
CA THR A 97 7.18 -1.80 -7.99
C THR A 97 6.25 -1.96 -9.19
N SER A 98 5.87 -3.20 -9.53
CA SER A 98 4.98 -3.49 -10.66
C SER A 98 3.57 -2.95 -10.40
N SER A 99 3.05 -3.17 -9.19
CA SER A 99 1.74 -2.65 -8.80
C SER A 99 1.72 -1.12 -8.88
N TRP A 100 2.77 -0.48 -8.38
CA TRP A 100 2.87 0.98 -8.39
C TRP A 100 3.04 1.56 -9.80
N ASN A 101 3.82 0.90 -10.67
CA ASN A 101 3.96 1.29 -12.07
C ASN A 101 2.63 1.24 -12.82
N ASN A 102 1.83 0.19 -12.60
CA ASN A 102 0.49 0.09 -13.20
C ASN A 102 -0.40 1.23 -12.70
N THR A 103 -0.44 1.48 -11.39
CA THR A 103 -1.23 2.57 -10.81
C THR A 103 -0.84 3.94 -11.38
N MET A 104 0.45 4.27 -11.40
CA MET A 104 0.94 5.55 -11.96
C MET A 104 0.61 5.67 -13.46
N ASN A 105 0.73 4.59 -14.22
CA ASN A 105 0.40 4.58 -15.63
C ASN A 105 -1.11 4.72 -15.90
N ASP A 106 -1.96 4.09 -15.09
CA ASP A 106 -3.41 4.10 -15.28
C ASP A 106 -4.02 5.43 -14.84
N LEU A 107 -3.54 5.97 -13.71
CA LEU A 107 -4.02 7.24 -13.14
C LEU A 107 -3.30 8.46 -13.69
N LYS A 108 -2.23 8.26 -14.48
CA LYS A 108 -1.38 9.33 -15.04
C LYS A 108 -0.81 10.27 -13.97
N CYS A 109 -0.48 9.73 -12.80
CA CYS A 109 0.11 10.44 -11.67
C CYS A 109 1.52 9.94 -11.36
N CYS A 110 2.25 10.69 -10.53
CA CYS A 110 3.56 10.30 -10.04
C CYS A 110 3.61 10.36 -8.52
N GLY A 111 3.91 9.23 -7.89
CA GLY A 111 3.95 9.14 -6.42
C GLY A 111 2.54 9.06 -5.83
N LEU A 112 2.39 9.52 -4.60
CA LEU A 112 1.11 9.56 -3.88
C LEU A 112 0.40 10.89 -4.11
N THR A 113 1.18 11.96 -4.02
CA THR A 113 0.75 13.35 -4.21
C THR A 113 1.59 14.00 -5.30
N ASN A 114 2.90 13.73 -5.34
CA ASN A 114 3.79 14.24 -6.39
C ASN A 114 5.14 13.48 -6.42
N TYR A 115 5.99 13.80 -7.40
CA TYR A 115 7.35 13.25 -7.55
C TYR A 115 8.21 13.38 -6.29
N THR A 116 7.97 14.39 -5.46
CA THR A 116 8.69 14.61 -4.20
C THR A 116 8.54 13.48 -3.20
N ASP A 117 7.51 12.62 -3.35
CA ASP A 117 7.32 11.46 -2.48
C ASP A 117 8.46 10.45 -2.60
N PHE A 118 9.17 10.46 -3.74
CA PHE A 118 10.38 9.66 -3.96
C PHE A 118 11.64 10.30 -3.36
N ASN A 119 11.59 11.52 -2.82
CA ASN A 119 12.75 12.15 -2.19
C ASN A 119 13.30 11.25 -1.07
N ASN A 120 14.62 11.00 -1.14
CA ASN A 120 15.35 10.12 -0.21
C ASN A 120 14.89 8.65 -0.19
N SER A 121 14.08 8.22 -1.16
CA SER A 121 13.66 6.82 -1.31
C SER A 121 14.83 5.89 -1.68
N TYR A 122 14.62 4.60 -1.46
CA TYR A 122 15.50 3.53 -1.92
C TYR A 122 15.79 3.64 -3.43
N TYR A 123 14.74 3.81 -4.24
CA TYR A 123 14.87 3.92 -5.69
C TYR A 123 15.80 5.06 -6.13
N VAL A 124 15.57 6.28 -5.63
CA VAL A 124 16.36 7.46 -6.02
C VAL A 124 17.83 7.30 -5.63
N LYS A 125 18.11 6.71 -4.45
CA LYS A 125 19.48 6.42 -4.00
C LYS A 125 20.18 5.41 -4.90
N GLN A 126 19.46 4.38 -5.35
CA GLN A 126 20.01 3.33 -6.22
C GLN A 126 20.17 3.79 -7.68
N ASN A 127 19.43 4.80 -8.12
CA ASN A 127 19.41 5.27 -9.51
C ASN A 127 20.11 6.64 -9.70
N ASN A 128 21.17 6.90 -8.94
CA ASN A 128 22.01 8.11 -9.07
C ASN A 128 21.21 9.43 -8.93
N GLY A 129 20.19 9.46 -8.07
CA GLY A 129 19.36 10.65 -7.88
C GLY A 129 18.23 10.81 -8.90
N ASN A 130 18.05 9.85 -9.81
CA ASN A 130 16.99 9.89 -10.81
C ASN A 130 15.68 9.27 -10.28
N TYR A 131 14.58 9.83 -10.77
CA TYR A 131 13.22 9.44 -10.44
C TYR A 131 12.72 8.36 -11.40
N PRO A 132 11.60 7.68 -11.08
CA PRO A 132 11.01 6.71 -11.98
C PRO A 132 10.68 7.35 -13.34
N PRO A 133 10.98 6.69 -14.48
CA PRO A 133 10.73 7.27 -15.80
C PRO A 133 9.27 7.69 -16.04
N LEU A 134 8.30 7.01 -15.42
CA LEU A 134 6.87 7.32 -15.48
C LEU A 134 6.53 8.71 -14.90
N CYS A 135 7.40 9.26 -14.05
CA CYS A 135 7.26 10.60 -13.47
C CYS A 135 7.77 11.72 -14.38
N CYS A 136 8.43 11.35 -15.48
CA CYS A 136 8.88 12.27 -16.51
C CYS A 136 8.16 11.96 -17.83
N ASN A 137 8.15 12.93 -18.74
CA ASN A 137 7.71 12.66 -20.10
C ASN A 137 8.70 11.70 -20.79
N SER A 138 8.21 10.86 -21.70
CA SER A 138 8.94 9.76 -22.34
C SER A 138 10.21 10.18 -23.11
N THR A 139 10.41 11.48 -23.36
CA THR A 139 11.59 12.01 -24.06
C THR A 139 12.77 12.35 -23.15
N THR A 140 12.60 12.30 -21.82
CA THR A 140 13.64 12.69 -20.85
C THR A 140 14.20 11.49 -20.10
N THR A 141 15.31 10.94 -20.62
CA THR A 141 16.16 9.97 -19.90
C THR A 141 17.57 10.54 -19.72
N PRO A 142 18.11 10.62 -18.50
CA PRO A 142 17.50 10.20 -17.23
C PRO A 142 16.44 11.18 -16.68
N CYS A 143 15.49 10.66 -15.89
CA CYS A 143 14.45 11.48 -15.23
C CYS A 143 15.05 12.18 -14.00
N THR A 144 15.59 13.38 -14.21
CA THR A 144 16.17 14.21 -13.15
C THR A 144 15.08 14.87 -12.30
N GLN A 145 15.46 15.40 -11.13
CA GLN A 145 14.53 16.16 -10.29
C GLN A 145 13.88 17.34 -11.02
N SER A 146 14.63 18.06 -11.85
CA SER A 146 14.12 19.18 -12.64
C SER A 146 13.14 18.70 -13.72
N ALA A 147 13.44 17.58 -14.38
CA ALA A 147 12.56 16.99 -15.38
C ALA A 147 11.24 16.50 -14.76
N ALA A 148 11.29 15.90 -13.56
CA ALA A 148 10.10 15.48 -12.83
C ALA A 148 9.27 16.67 -12.33
N ALA A 149 9.91 17.79 -11.94
CA ALA A 149 9.21 18.99 -11.48
C ALA A 149 8.43 19.70 -12.59
N ILE A 150 8.96 19.71 -13.82
CA ILE A 150 8.33 20.39 -14.96
C ILE A 150 7.40 19.48 -15.78
N SER A 151 7.34 18.17 -15.48
CA SER A 151 6.50 17.22 -16.23
C SER A 151 5.01 17.48 -16.02
N GLY A 152 4.63 18.09 -14.90
CA GLY A 152 3.23 18.35 -14.55
C GLY A 152 2.41 17.08 -14.33
N ILE A 153 3.07 15.95 -14.08
CA ILE A 153 2.44 14.66 -13.79
C ILE A 153 2.21 14.58 -12.27
N ASN A 154 0.98 14.89 -11.84
CA ASN A 154 0.53 14.89 -10.44
C ASN A 154 -0.65 13.95 -10.21
#